data_AF-A0A2Z5VKK6-F1
#
_entry.id   AF-A0A2Z5VKK6-F1
#
_cell.length_a   1.000
_cell.length_b   1.000
_cell.length_c   1.000
_cell.angle_alpha   90.00
_cell.angle_beta   90.00
_cell.angle_gamma   90.00
#
_symmetry.space_group_name_H-M   'P 1'
#
loop_
_entity.id
_entity.type
_entity.pdbx_description
1 polymer ?
#
loop_
_entity_poly.entity_id
_entity_poly.type
_entity_poly.pdbx_seq_one_letter_code
_entity_poly.pdbx_strand_id
1 'polypeptide(L)'
;ENAKLAVPSNPQDWLADRKARLTIALKRLARAARNGTIPHGSIEDGTLRIDRLTADVPDGAEVLILDLYRRMPSVRITDMLLEVDAALGFTDAF
;
A
#
# COMPACT_ATOMS: atom_id res chain seq x y z
N GLU A 1 -2.30 -3.33 30.82
CA GLU A 1 -1.81 -2.05 30.28
C GLU A 1 -2.62 -1.67 29.05
N ASN A 2 -3.16 -0.45 28.99
CA ASN A 2 -3.95 0.01 27.85
C ASN A 2 -3.00 0.50 26.75
N ALA A 3 -3.00 -0.16 25.59
CA ALA A 3 -2.15 0.23 24.47
C ALA A 3 -2.49 1.65 24.01
N LYS A 4 -1.54 2.58 24.13
CA LYS A 4 -1.71 3.94 23.58
C LYS A 4 -1.84 3.85 22.07
N LEU A 5 -2.95 4.37 21.54
CA LEU A 5 -3.13 4.52 20.10
C LEU A 5 -2.01 5.40 19.52
N ALA A 6 -1.50 5.03 18.33
CA ALA A 6 -0.52 5.84 17.59
C ALA A 6 -1.10 7.16 17.04
N VAL A 7 -2.36 7.45 17.35
CA VAL A 7 -3.12 8.62 16.91
C VAL A 7 -3.83 9.25 18.12
N PRO A 8 -4.11 10.57 18.09
CA PRO A 8 -4.90 11.21 19.14
C PRO A 8 -6.25 10.53 19.33
N SER A 9 -6.70 10.43 20.58
CA SER A 9 -8.02 9.87 20.92
C SER A 9 -9.18 10.76 20.45
N ASN A 10 -8.93 12.06 20.28
CA ASN A 10 -9.90 13.01 19.74
C ASN A 10 -9.74 13.13 18.21
N PRO A 11 -10.78 12.81 17.43
CA PRO A 11 -10.74 12.92 15.97
C PRO A 11 -10.44 14.33 15.45
N GLN A 12 -10.84 15.38 16.17
CA GLN A 12 -10.61 16.76 15.72
C GLN A 12 -9.13 17.14 15.78
N ASP A 13 -8.41 16.66 16.79
CA ASP A 13 -6.97 16.90 16.93
C ASP A 13 -6.20 16.19 15.80
N TRP A 14 -6.63 14.97 15.46
CA TRP A 14 -6.07 14.25 14.32
C TRP A 14 -6.34 14.96 12.98
N LEU A 15 -7.57 15.43 12.75
CA LEU A 15 -7.92 16.16 11.53
C LEU A 15 -7.15 17.48 11.40
N ALA A 16 -6.96 18.21 12.50
CA ALA A 16 -6.19 19.44 12.53
C ALA A 16 -4.72 19.19 12.16
N ASP A 17 -4.08 18.17 12.76
CA ASP A 17 -2.72 17.76 12.41
C ASP A 17 -2.62 17.34 10.93
N ARG A 18 -3.54 16.52 10.43
CA ARG A 18 -3.55 16.08 9.02
C ARG A 18 -3.69 17.24 8.06
N LYS A 19 -4.56 18.21 8.35
CA LYS A 19 -4.71 19.44 7.54
C LYS A 19 -3.42 20.26 7.55
N ALA A 20 -2.80 20.46 8.71
CA ALA A 20 -1.55 21.21 8.83
C ALA A 20 -0.42 20.55 8.01
N ARG A 21 -0.26 19.22 8.12
CA ARG A 21 0.72 18.46 7.33
C ARG A 21 0.45 18.56 5.83
N LEU A 22 -0.80 18.46 5.42
CA LEU A 22 -1.19 18.60 4.01
C LEU A 22 -0.81 19.99 3.48
N THR A 23 -1.12 21.06 4.22
CA THR A 23 -0.72 22.42 3.83
C THR A 23 0.78 22.56 3.66
N ILE A 24 1.58 22.00 4.56
CA ILE A 24 3.05 22.02 4.46
C ILE A 24 3.51 21.24 3.22
N ALA A 25 2.96 20.05 2.98
CA ALA A 25 3.29 19.23 1.83
C ALA A 25 2.95 19.93 0.50
N LEU A 26 1.78 20.56 0.41
CA LEU A 26 1.37 21.33 -0.78
C LEU A 26 2.29 22.52 -1.05
N LYS A 27 2.72 23.24 -0.01
CA LYS A 27 3.71 24.33 -0.16
C LYS A 27 5.04 23.81 -0.70
N ARG A 28 5.51 22.67 -0.20
CA ARG A 28 6.73 22.01 -0.68
C ARG A 28 6.57 21.56 -2.15
N LEU A 29 5.44 20.94 -2.48
CA LEU A 29 5.13 20.52 -3.85
C LEU A 29 5.08 21.71 -4.81
N ALA A 30 4.44 22.81 -4.44
CA ALA A 30 4.38 24.02 -5.25
C ALA A 30 5.77 24.65 -5.50
N ARG A 31 6.68 24.56 -4.54
CA ARG A 31 8.08 24.97 -4.75
C ARG A 31 8.82 23.99 -5.68
N ALA A 32 8.63 22.70 -5.49
CA ALA A 32 9.24 21.68 -6.33
C ALA A 32 8.78 21.78 -7.79
N ALA A 33 7.48 21.96 -8.01
CA ALA A 33 6.88 22.14 -9.34
C ALA A 33 7.47 23.36 -10.07
N ARG A 34 7.51 24.53 -9.43
CA ARG A 34 8.09 25.75 -10.01
C ARG A 34 9.56 25.61 -10.38
N ASN A 35 10.29 24.80 -9.63
CA ASN A 35 11.72 24.62 -9.82
C ASN A 35 12.07 23.38 -10.67
N GLY A 36 11.08 22.63 -11.18
CA GLY A 36 11.32 21.38 -11.90
C GLY A 36 12.01 20.29 -11.07
N THR A 37 11.74 20.26 -9.76
CA THR A 37 12.43 19.40 -8.77
C THR A 37 11.47 18.47 -8.03
N ILE A 38 10.33 18.15 -8.63
CA ILE A 38 9.42 17.14 -8.08
C ILE A 38 10.17 15.80 -8.07
N PRO A 39 10.32 15.12 -6.92
CA PRO A 39 10.95 13.80 -6.89
C PRO A 39 10.10 12.81 -7.68
N HIS A 40 10.74 12.03 -8.57
CA HIS A 40 10.10 10.99 -9.35
C HIS A 40 8.89 11.46 -10.18
N GLY A 41 8.92 12.70 -10.68
CA GLY A 41 7.84 13.22 -11.50
C GLY A 41 8.01 14.66 -11.95
N SER A 42 7.03 15.14 -12.69
CA SER A 42 6.96 16.50 -13.23
C SER A 42 5.49 16.95 -13.36
N ILE A 43 5.27 18.25 -13.50
CA ILE A 43 3.99 18.80 -13.94
C ILE A 43 4.25 19.50 -15.27
N GLU A 44 3.66 18.97 -16.33
CA GLU A 44 3.82 19.43 -17.71
C GLU A 44 2.44 19.71 -18.29
N ASP A 45 2.20 20.93 -18.79
CA ASP A 45 0.92 21.34 -19.39
C ASP A 45 -0.32 21.01 -18.52
N GLY A 46 -0.19 21.20 -17.20
CA GLY A 46 -1.26 20.91 -16.23
C GLY A 46 -1.45 19.42 -15.91
N THR A 47 -0.63 18.54 -16.48
CA THR A 47 -0.65 17.10 -16.25
C THR A 47 0.45 16.68 -15.29
N LEU A 48 0.09 15.96 -14.23
CA LEU A 48 1.04 15.31 -13.34
C LEU A 48 1.58 14.04 -14.00
N ARG A 49 2.89 14.01 -14.27
CA ARG A 49 3.62 12.81 -14.70
C ARG A 49 4.40 12.28 -13.51
N ILE A 50 4.31 10.98 -13.27
CA ILE A 50 5.04 10.30 -12.20
C ILE A 50 5.87 9.21 -12.86
N ASP A 51 7.14 9.11 -12.47
CA ASP A 51 8.02 8.05 -12.92
C ASP A 51 7.44 6.70 -12.52
N ARG A 52 7.55 5.73 -13.43
CA ARG A 52 7.16 4.36 -13.11
C ARG A 52 8.07 3.85 -12.01
N LEU A 53 7.48 3.45 -10.88
CA LEU A 53 8.21 2.73 -9.84
C LEU A 53 8.81 1.47 -10.47
N THR A 54 10.12 1.35 -10.39
CA THR A 54 10.80 0.12 -10.77
C THR A 54 10.59 -0.87 -9.63
N ALA A 55 10.31 -2.13 -9.96
CA ALA A 55 10.14 -3.16 -8.96
C ALA A 55 11.46 -3.31 -8.18
N ASP A 56 11.43 -3.04 -6.88
CA ASP A 56 12.54 -3.27 -5.96
C ASP A 56 12.40 -4.71 -5.42
N VAL A 57 12.66 -5.68 -6.31
CA VAL A 57 12.58 -7.10 -5.97
C VAL A 57 13.87 -7.48 -5.24
N PRO A 58 13.81 -7.96 -3.99
CA PRO A 58 15.00 -8.37 -3.26
C PRO A 58 15.77 -9.48 -3.98
N ASP A 59 17.10 -9.47 -3.85
CA ASP A 59 17.95 -10.55 -4.35
C ASP A 59 17.47 -11.91 -3.81
N GLY A 60 17.25 -12.86 -4.70
CA GLY A 60 16.82 -14.22 -4.34
C GLY A 60 15.31 -14.38 -4.12
N ALA A 61 14.48 -13.35 -4.31
CA ALA A 61 13.02 -13.47 -4.17
C ALA A 61 12.44 -14.58 -5.08
N GLU A 62 12.93 -14.70 -6.31
CA GLU A 62 12.49 -15.75 -7.25
C GLU A 62 12.83 -17.16 -6.75
N VAL A 63 14.02 -17.34 -6.19
CA VAL A 63 14.47 -18.62 -5.60
C VAL A 63 13.62 -18.98 -4.39
N LEU A 64 13.32 -18.00 -3.53
CA LEU A 64 12.45 -18.19 -2.37
C LEU A 64 11.03 -18.57 -2.79
N ILE A 65 10.47 -17.91 -3.81
CA ILE A 65 9.14 -18.26 -4.34
C ILE A 65 9.13 -19.73 -4.78
N LEU A 66 10.13 -20.18 -5.53
CA LEU A 66 10.23 -21.57 -5.98
C LEU A 66 10.41 -22.55 -4.81
N ASP A 67 11.19 -22.21 -3.79
CA ASP A 67 11.34 -23.03 -2.57
C ASP A 67 10.00 -23.16 -1.83
N LEU A 68 9.30 -22.04 -1.63
CA LEU A 68 7.98 -22.04 -0.98
C LEU A 68 6.96 -22.88 -1.75
N TYR A 69 6.93 -22.77 -3.09
CA TYR A 69 6.07 -23.60 -3.92
C TYR A 69 6.37 -25.10 -3.77
N ARG A 70 7.64 -25.50 -3.68
CA ARG A 70 8.03 -26.90 -3.47
C ARG A 70 7.65 -27.42 -2.08
N ARG A 71 7.58 -26.54 -1.09
CA ARG A 71 7.21 -26.88 0.30
C ARG A 71 5.71 -26.94 0.53
N MET A 72 4.91 -26.39 -0.38
CA MET A 72 3.45 -26.48 -0.25
C MET A 72 3.00 -27.94 -0.37
N PRO A 73 2.05 -28.37 0.47
CA PRO A 73 1.47 -29.70 0.34
C PRO A 73 0.72 -29.81 -1.00
N SER A 74 0.80 -30.99 -1.61
CA SER A 74 -0.05 -31.30 -2.76
C SER A 74 -1.50 -31.46 -2.27
N VAL A 75 -2.36 -30.50 -2.57
CA VAL A 75 -3.80 -30.52 -2.27
C VAL A 75 -4.61 -30.45 -3.56
N ARG A 76 -5.74 -31.15 -3.62
CA ARG A 76 -6.67 -31.01 -4.75
C ARG A 76 -7.34 -29.64 -4.65
N ILE A 77 -7.32 -28.88 -5.74
CA ILE A 77 -7.89 -27.52 -5.79
C ILE A 77 -9.33 -27.52 -5.26
N THR A 78 -10.14 -28.50 -5.64
CA THR A 78 -11.54 -28.62 -5.18
C THR A 78 -11.66 -28.77 -3.67
N ASP A 79 -10.80 -29.56 -3.03
CA ASP A 79 -10.85 -29.75 -1.58
C ASP A 79 -10.48 -28.45 -0.85
N MET A 80 -9.47 -27.74 -1.34
CA MET A 80 -9.07 -26.43 -0.81
C MET A 80 -10.19 -25.40 -0.97
N LEU A 81 -10.88 -25.38 -2.12
CA LEU A 81 -11.99 -24.46 -2.36
C LEU A 81 -13.18 -24.75 -1.45
N LEU A 82 -13.49 -26.03 -1.19
CA LEU A 82 -14.54 -26.43 -0.25
C LEU A 82 -14.18 -26.05 1.20
N GLU A 83 -12.92 -26.21 1.61
CA GLU A 83 -12.45 -25.79 2.94
C GLU A 83 -12.55 -24.27 3.12
N VAL A 84 -12.10 -23.50 2.12
CA VAL A 84 -12.17 -22.04 2.13
C VAL A 84 -13.62 -21.56 2.18
N ASP A 85 -14.49 -22.18 1.39
CA ASP A 85 -15.92 -21.87 1.40
C ASP A 85 -16.54 -22.14 2.78
N ALA A 86 -16.25 -23.30 3.38
CA ALA A 86 -16.71 -23.61 4.73
C ALA A 86 -16.17 -22.65 5.80
N ALA A 87 -14.94 -22.14 5.63
CA ALA A 87 -14.31 -21.22 6.58
C ALA A 87 -14.79 -19.76 6.45
N LEU A 88 -15.08 -19.33 5.22
CA LEU A 88 -15.40 -17.92 4.91
C LEU A 88 -16.88 -17.68 4.57
N GLY A 89 -17.66 -18.74 4.32
CA GLY A 89 -19.06 -18.66 3.88
C GLY A 89 -19.22 -17.93 2.55
N PHE A 90 -18.24 -18.05 1.65
CA PHE A 90 -18.19 -17.24 0.43
C PHE A 90 -19.38 -17.50 -0.49
N THR A 91 -19.77 -18.76 -0.66
CA THR A 91 -20.91 -19.11 -1.52
C THR A 91 -22.26 -18.71 -0.91
N ASP A 92 -22.37 -18.57 0.41
CA ASP A 92 -23.58 -18.08 1.07
C ASP A 92 -23.81 -16.56 0.86
N ALA A 93 -22.83 -15.84 0.31
CA ALA A 93 -22.90 -14.40 0.07
C ALA A 93 -23.48 -14.02 -1.31
N PHE A 94 -23.80 -14.99 -2.18
CA PHE A 94 -24.33 -14.78 -3.55
C PHE A 94 -25.54 -15.68 -3.82
#